data_AF-A0A7W3XZL5-F1
#
_entry.id   AF-A0A7W3XZL5-F1
#
_cell.length_a   1.000
_cell.length_b   1.000
_cell.length_c   1.000
_cell.angle_alpha   90.00
_cell.angle_beta   90.00
_cell.angle_gamma   90.00
#
_symmetry.space_group_name_H-M   'P 1'
#
loop_
_entity.id
_entity.type
_entity.pdbx_description
1 polymer ?
#
loop_
_entity_poly.entity_id
_entity_poly.type
_entity_poly.pdbx_seq_one_letter_code
_entity_poly.pdbx_strand_id
1 'polypeptide(L)'
;MTINEHVRHFHGLPVHEHVGGDVPLPDPASVAWRVRADVYGENAVFGSMEGAWGDFSSRVDLSRVRALVIGTWGETWDKGPEEVIATLVGAAPRLSSLEALFLGDIVLEESELSWIQQGDPTPLLRAFPGLRELRVRGGEGLAWEPGRHERLERLTIETAGMGGR
;
A
#
# COMPACT_ATOMS: atom_id res chain seq x y z
N MET A 1 15.64 13.84 -4.10
CA MET A 1 14.41 14.12 -3.34
C MET A 1 14.41 13.20 -2.14
N THR A 2 14.20 13.70 -0.93
CA THR A 2 14.08 12.86 0.27
C THR A 2 12.64 12.91 0.77
N ILE A 3 12.10 11.76 1.18
CA ILE A 3 10.74 11.63 1.70
C ILE A 3 10.86 11.25 3.17
N ASN A 4 10.53 12.19 4.06
CA ASN A 4 10.77 12.03 5.50
C ASN A 4 9.47 11.85 6.30
N GLU A 5 8.32 12.01 5.66
CA GLU A 5 7.02 11.89 6.33
C GLU A 5 6.09 10.98 5.54
N HIS A 6 5.39 10.12 6.26
CA HIS A 6 4.28 9.36 5.73
C HIS A 6 3.12 10.29 5.33
N VAL A 7 2.31 9.85 4.38
CA VAL A 7 1.14 10.63 3.98
C VAL A 7 0.15 10.76 5.13
N ARG A 8 -0.35 11.97 5.39
CA ARG A 8 -1.39 12.20 6.42
C ARG A 8 -2.81 12.15 5.84
N HIS A 9 -2.94 12.34 4.54
CA HIS A 9 -4.18 12.23 3.80
C HIS A 9 -3.94 11.49 2.49
N PHE A 10 -4.89 10.65 2.10
CA PHE A 10 -4.87 9.95 0.82
C PHE A 10 -6.30 9.82 0.30
N HIS A 11 -6.50 10.09 -1.00
CA HIS A 11 -7.82 10.10 -1.63
C HIS A 11 -8.87 10.98 -0.91
N GLY A 12 -8.42 12.13 -0.37
CA GLY A 12 -9.27 13.04 0.40
C GLY A 12 -9.68 12.54 1.80
N LEU A 13 -9.19 11.38 2.23
CA LEU A 13 -9.44 10.81 3.55
C LEU A 13 -8.22 11.00 4.47
N PRO A 14 -8.42 11.23 5.78
CA PRO A 14 -7.32 11.18 6.74
C PRO A 14 -6.77 9.75 6.82
N VAL A 15 -5.45 9.62 6.92
CA VAL A 15 -4.82 8.30 7.05
C VAL A 15 -4.90 7.81 8.50
N HIS A 16 -5.37 6.59 8.70
CA HIS A 16 -5.46 5.93 10.00
C HIS A 16 -4.57 4.69 10.01
N GLU A 17 -3.63 4.65 10.95
CA GLU A 17 -2.69 3.55 11.12
C GLU A 17 -3.39 2.35 11.76
N HIS A 18 -3.26 1.17 11.14
CA HIS A 18 -3.69 -0.07 11.77
C HIS A 18 -2.62 -0.56 12.76
N VAL A 19 -2.91 -0.45 14.06
CA VAL A 19 -1.99 -0.78 15.15
C VAL A 19 -2.40 -2.04 15.94
N GLY A 20 -3.38 -2.80 15.46
CA GLY A 20 -3.92 -3.96 16.18
C GLY A 20 -4.49 -3.61 17.58
N GLY A 21 -4.65 -4.64 18.41
CA GLY A 21 -5.12 -4.48 19.79
C GLY A 21 -6.62 -4.17 19.92
N ASP A 22 -7.08 -3.90 21.15
CA ASP A 22 -8.49 -3.63 21.46
C ASP A 22 -8.79 -2.13 21.51
N VAL A 23 -8.45 -1.44 20.41
CA VAL A 23 -8.71 -0.01 20.25
C VAL A 23 -9.97 0.22 19.40
N PRO A 24 -10.81 1.22 19.73
CA PRO A 24 -11.96 1.58 18.90
C PRO A 24 -11.52 1.94 17.48
N LEU A 25 -12.11 1.27 16.49
CA LEU A 25 -11.84 1.50 15.07
C LEU A 25 -12.79 2.54 14.48
N PRO A 26 -12.32 3.46 13.62
CA PRO A 26 -13.19 4.38 12.90
C PRO A 26 -14.08 3.63 11.90
N ASP A 27 -15.09 4.32 11.35
CA ASP A 27 -15.86 3.78 10.22
C ASP A 27 -14.89 3.44 9.06
N PRO A 28 -14.90 2.20 8.55
CA PRO A 28 -13.98 1.77 7.48
C PRO A 28 -14.00 2.65 6.22
N ALA A 29 -15.12 3.32 5.94
CA ALA A 29 -15.27 4.20 4.78
C ALA A 29 -14.81 5.66 5.03
N SER A 30 -14.49 6.02 6.28
CA SER A 30 -14.18 7.40 6.69
C SER A 30 -12.69 7.75 6.68
N VAL A 31 -11.81 6.76 6.52
CA VAL A 31 -10.36 6.90 6.60
C VAL A 31 -9.66 6.17 5.45
N ALA A 32 -8.44 6.57 5.15
CA ALA A 32 -7.51 5.77 4.37
C ALA A 32 -6.72 4.88 5.34
N TRP A 33 -6.88 3.56 5.25
CA TRP A 33 -6.23 2.63 6.17
C TRP A 33 -4.77 2.44 5.81
N ARG A 34 -3.83 2.66 6.75
CA ARG A 34 -2.44 2.22 6.58
C ARG A 34 -2.23 0.86 7.22
N VAL A 35 -1.70 -0.08 6.44
CA VAL A 35 -1.26 -1.41 6.90
C VAL A 35 0.22 -1.55 6.56
N ARG A 36 1.04 -1.93 7.54
CA ARG A 36 2.49 -2.11 7.36
C ARG A 36 3.01 -3.26 8.21
N ALA A 37 4.07 -3.90 7.73
CA ALA A 37 4.92 -4.73 8.55
C ALA A 37 5.85 -3.82 9.33
N ASP A 38 5.86 -3.89 10.65
CA ASP A 38 6.85 -3.18 11.45
C ASP A 38 7.92 -4.19 11.88
N VAL A 39 9.07 -4.18 11.21
CA VAL A 39 10.18 -5.11 11.49
C VAL A 39 11.34 -4.42 12.21
N TYR A 40 11.32 -3.09 12.32
CA TYR A 40 12.43 -2.29 12.84
C TYR A 40 12.05 -1.43 14.05
N GLY A 41 10.75 -1.23 14.32
CA GLY A 41 10.29 -0.41 15.44
C GLY A 41 10.32 -1.13 16.79
N GLU A 42 10.70 -0.41 17.85
CA GLU A 42 10.62 -0.92 19.25
C GLU A 42 9.19 -1.27 19.69
N ASN A 43 8.18 -0.69 19.01
CA ASN A 43 6.75 -0.95 19.20
C ASN A 43 6.13 -1.73 18.02
N ALA A 44 6.95 -2.50 17.30
CA ALA A 44 6.51 -3.32 16.18
C ALA A 44 5.37 -4.27 16.59
N VAL A 45 4.15 -3.95 16.15
CA VAL A 45 2.97 -4.78 16.45
C VAL A 45 2.93 -6.01 15.54
N PHE A 46 3.38 -5.86 14.30
CA PHE A 46 3.30 -6.90 13.28
C PHE A 46 4.66 -7.12 12.61
N GLY A 47 5.34 -8.22 12.95
CA GLY A 47 6.64 -8.57 12.35
C GLY A 47 6.58 -9.05 10.89
N SER A 48 5.40 -9.12 10.28
CA SER A 48 5.23 -9.47 8.87
C SER A 48 3.99 -8.82 8.28
N MET A 49 3.99 -8.65 6.95
CA MET A 49 2.82 -8.14 6.23
C MET A 49 1.63 -9.10 6.34
N GLU A 50 1.88 -10.41 6.30
CA GLU A 50 0.84 -11.43 6.49
C GLU A 50 0.15 -11.27 7.84
N GLY A 51 0.90 -11.06 8.92
CA GLY A 51 0.35 -10.82 10.26
C GLY A 51 -0.47 -9.53 10.33
N ALA A 52 0.07 -8.43 9.80
CA ALA A 52 -0.61 -7.14 9.76
C ALA A 52 -1.92 -7.20 8.96
N TRP A 53 -1.89 -7.85 7.79
CA TRP A 53 -3.06 -8.03 6.95
C TRP A 53 -4.09 -8.97 7.57
N GLY A 54 -3.63 -10.06 8.20
CA GLY A 54 -4.48 -11.02 8.90
C GLY A 54 -5.28 -10.36 10.01
N ASP A 55 -4.62 -9.57 10.88
CA ASP A 55 -5.31 -8.82 11.94
C ASP A 55 -6.27 -7.77 11.34
N PHE A 56 -5.79 -6.94 10.41
CA PHE A 56 -6.60 -5.91 9.75
C PHE A 56 -7.88 -6.48 9.12
N SER A 57 -7.75 -7.53 8.31
CA SER A 57 -8.85 -8.14 7.57
C SER A 57 -9.85 -8.92 8.44
N SER A 58 -9.49 -9.21 9.70
CA SER A 58 -10.36 -9.82 10.69
C SER A 58 -11.20 -8.80 11.46
N ARG A 59 -10.73 -7.55 11.57
CA ARG A 59 -11.37 -6.49 12.38
C ARG A 59 -12.11 -5.45 11.56
N VAL A 60 -11.64 -5.17 10.35
CA VAL A 60 -12.19 -4.14 9.48
C VAL A 60 -13.09 -4.77 8.43
N ASP A 61 -14.28 -4.21 8.25
CA ASP A 61 -15.16 -4.56 7.14
C ASP A 61 -14.54 -4.07 5.83
N LEU A 62 -13.80 -4.98 5.16
CA LEU A 62 -13.11 -4.72 3.91
C LEU A 62 -14.03 -4.21 2.80
N SER A 63 -15.32 -4.57 2.83
CA SER A 63 -16.26 -4.18 1.78
C SER A 63 -16.51 -2.67 1.76
N ARG A 64 -16.22 -2.00 2.87
CA ARG A 64 -16.39 -0.55 3.07
C ARG A 64 -15.10 0.23 2.97
N VAL A 65 -13.94 -0.43 2.87
CA VAL A 65 -12.64 0.24 2.73
C VAL A 65 -12.56 0.93 1.37
N ARG A 66 -12.40 2.25 1.38
CA ARG A 66 -12.33 3.08 0.16
C ARG A 66 -10.91 3.41 -0.27
N ALA A 67 -10.00 3.58 0.68
CA ALA A 67 -8.60 3.89 0.42
C ALA A 67 -7.69 3.05 1.31
N LEU A 68 -6.64 2.49 0.71
CA LEU A 68 -5.66 1.65 1.37
C LEU A 68 -4.24 2.18 1.09
N VAL A 69 -3.44 2.25 2.14
CA VAL A 69 -2.03 2.62 2.10
C VAL A 69 -1.24 1.43 2.64
N ILE A 70 -0.33 0.91 1.84
CA ILE A 70 0.62 -0.11 2.26
C ILE A 70 1.91 0.60 2.61
N GLY A 71 2.34 0.50 3.88
CA GLY A 71 3.65 0.98 4.31
C GLY A 71 4.77 0.01 3.93
N THR A 72 5.81 -0.08 4.75
CA THR A 72 6.85 -1.11 4.58
C THR A 72 6.26 -2.53 4.70
N TRP A 73 6.83 -3.47 3.93
CA TRP A 73 6.55 -4.91 4.00
C TRP A 73 7.72 -5.71 4.56
N GLY A 74 8.68 -5.04 5.21
CA GLY A 74 9.83 -5.68 5.83
C GLY A 74 11.15 -5.21 5.20
N GLU A 75 11.94 -6.17 4.73
CA GLU A 75 13.25 -5.97 4.08
C GLU A 75 13.06 -5.42 2.65
N THR A 76 12.54 -4.20 2.52
CA THR A 76 12.15 -3.57 1.23
C THR A 76 13.31 -3.35 0.27
N TRP A 77 14.56 -3.47 0.74
CA TRP A 77 15.76 -3.41 -0.10
C TRP A 77 16.15 -4.75 -0.75
N ASP A 78 15.61 -5.86 -0.23
CA ASP A 78 15.90 -7.22 -0.71
C ASP A 78 14.66 -7.83 -1.40
N LYS A 79 13.47 -7.51 -0.89
CA LYS A 79 12.20 -8.08 -1.36
C LYS A 79 11.28 -7.02 -1.92
N GLY A 80 10.73 -7.28 -3.10
CA GLY A 80 9.66 -6.49 -3.68
C GLY A 80 8.30 -6.75 -3.02
N PRO A 81 7.25 -6.07 -3.50
CA PRO A 81 5.90 -6.16 -2.95
C PRO A 81 5.09 -7.35 -3.51
N GLU A 82 5.70 -8.37 -4.11
CA GLU A 82 4.98 -9.46 -4.80
C GLU A 82 3.99 -10.18 -3.87
N GLU A 83 4.39 -10.45 -2.63
CA GLU A 83 3.53 -11.08 -1.63
C GLU A 83 2.39 -10.15 -1.19
N VAL A 84 2.66 -8.85 -1.06
CA VAL A 84 1.64 -7.82 -0.81
C VAL A 84 0.62 -7.82 -1.95
N ILE A 85 1.09 -7.79 -3.19
CA ILE A 85 0.25 -7.75 -4.38
C ILE A 85 -0.62 -9.01 -4.45
N ALA A 86 -0.04 -10.20 -4.27
CA ALA A 86 -0.78 -11.45 -4.25
C ALA A 86 -1.86 -11.47 -3.16
N THR A 87 -1.54 -10.96 -1.97
CA THR A 87 -2.48 -10.84 -0.85
C THR A 87 -3.65 -9.91 -1.19
N LEU A 88 -3.39 -8.73 -1.73
CA LEU A 88 -4.43 -7.78 -2.11
C LEU A 88 -5.30 -8.29 -3.25
N VAL A 89 -4.70 -8.91 -4.26
CA VAL A 89 -5.43 -9.53 -5.38
C VAL A 89 -6.34 -10.66 -4.87
N GLY A 90 -5.85 -11.51 -3.96
CA GLY A 90 -6.67 -12.57 -3.34
C GLY A 90 -7.82 -12.02 -2.49
N ALA A 91 -7.65 -10.85 -1.91
CA ALA A 91 -8.68 -10.16 -1.13
C ALA A 91 -9.63 -9.28 -1.98
N ALA A 92 -9.38 -9.12 -3.29
CA ALA A 92 -10.13 -8.21 -4.14
C ALA A 92 -11.67 -8.38 -4.10
N PRO A 93 -12.23 -9.61 -4.05
CA PRO A 93 -13.69 -9.79 -3.90
C PRO A 93 -14.27 -9.19 -2.61
N ARG A 94 -13.46 -9.04 -1.56
CA ARG A 94 -13.86 -8.46 -0.27
C ARG A 94 -13.63 -6.95 -0.21
N LEU A 95 -12.78 -6.40 -1.06
CA LEU A 95 -12.43 -4.97 -1.13
C LEU A 95 -13.28 -4.23 -2.17
N SER A 96 -14.59 -4.47 -2.16
CA SER A 96 -15.51 -4.05 -3.22
C SER A 96 -15.67 -2.54 -3.40
N SER A 97 -15.36 -1.75 -2.36
CA SER A 97 -15.44 -0.27 -2.40
C SER A 97 -14.09 0.41 -2.61
N LEU A 98 -13.02 -0.35 -2.90
CA LEU A 98 -11.69 0.22 -3.00
C LEU A 98 -11.57 1.13 -4.23
N GLU A 99 -11.28 2.40 -4.00
CA GLU A 99 -11.12 3.45 -5.01
C GLU A 99 -9.67 3.96 -5.08
N ALA A 100 -8.88 3.80 -4.01
CA ALA A 100 -7.51 4.28 -3.97
C ALA A 100 -6.54 3.33 -3.27
N LEU A 101 -5.36 3.15 -3.86
CA LEU A 101 -4.30 2.30 -3.34
C LEU A 101 -2.96 3.02 -3.42
N PHE A 102 -2.25 3.10 -2.31
CA PHE A 102 -0.85 3.52 -2.27
C PHE A 102 0.01 2.34 -1.85
N LEU A 103 0.83 1.83 -2.77
CA LEU A 103 1.83 0.80 -2.52
C LEU A 103 3.19 1.43 -2.15
N GLY A 104 3.63 1.20 -0.92
CA GLY A 104 4.96 1.57 -0.44
C GLY A 104 5.05 2.99 0.12
N ASP A 105 4.13 3.41 0.99
CA ASP A 105 4.31 4.63 1.80
C ASP A 105 5.44 4.47 2.82
N ILE A 106 6.65 4.37 2.29
CA ILE A 106 7.90 4.11 2.98
C ILE A 106 8.69 5.42 3.03
N VAL A 107 9.21 5.77 4.21
CA VAL A 107 10.00 6.99 4.42
C VAL A 107 11.49 6.67 4.51
N LEU A 108 12.33 7.71 4.42
CA LEU A 108 13.79 7.59 4.46
C LEU A 108 14.30 6.85 5.69
N GLU A 109 13.64 7.01 6.84
CA GLU A 109 13.98 6.31 8.08
C GLU A 109 13.80 4.78 7.98
N GLU A 110 12.90 4.32 7.11
CA GLU A 110 12.61 2.90 6.92
C GLU A 110 13.44 2.30 5.77
N SER A 111 13.54 3.02 4.63
CA SER A 111 14.37 2.61 3.49
C SER A 111 14.65 3.80 2.58
N GLU A 112 15.87 3.86 2.04
CA GLU A 112 16.20 4.83 1.00
C GLU A 112 15.36 4.59 -0.26
N LEU A 113 14.82 5.66 -0.85
CA LEU A 113 13.93 5.59 -2.02
C LEU A 113 14.55 4.85 -3.21
N SER A 114 15.87 4.95 -3.40
CA SER A 114 16.62 4.26 -4.45
C SER A 114 16.79 2.77 -4.21
N TRP A 115 16.57 2.30 -2.98
CA TRP A 115 16.77 0.89 -2.62
C TRP A 115 15.46 0.13 -2.53
N ILE A 116 14.32 0.82 -2.48
CA ILE A 116 13.00 0.18 -2.42
C ILE A 116 12.80 -0.66 -3.69
N GLN A 117 12.88 -1.98 -3.52
CA GLN A 117 12.52 -2.97 -4.52
C GLN A 117 11.02 -2.85 -4.80
N GLN A 118 10.69 -2.70 -6.06
CA GLN A 118 9.35 -2.80 -6.59
C GLN A 118 9.24 -4.04 -7.46
N GLY A 119 8.07 -4.24 -8.04
CA GLY A 119 7.82 -5.29 -9.01
C GLY A 119 6.83 -4.80 -10.05
N ASP A 120 5.97 -5.70 -10.53
CA ASP A 120 4.86 -5.33 -11.41
C ASP A 120 3.57 -5.09 -10.60
N PRO A 121 3.11 -3.83 -10.42
CA PRO A 121 1.84 -3.54 -9.75
C PRO A 121 0.62 -3.72 -10.68
N THR A 122 0.80 -4.04 -11.97
CA THR A 122 -0.31 -4.20 -12.92
C THR A 122 -1.40 -5.20 -12.47
N PRO A 123 -1.10 -6.31 -11.77
CA PRO A 123 -2.14 -7.18 -11.22
C PRO A 123 -3.14 -6.47 -10.30
N LEU A 124 -2.71 -5.42 -9.57
CA LEU A 124 -3.61 -4.61 -8.74
C LEU A 124 -4.66 -3.90 -9.60
N LEU A 125 -4.25 -3.31 -10.72
CA LEU A 125 -5.18 -2.66 -11.65
C LEU A 125 -6.18 -3.65 -12.24
N ARG A 126 -5.77 -4.88 -12.54
CA ARG A 126 -6.69 -5.91 -13.04
C ARG A 126 -7.67 -6.38 -11.97
N ALA A 127 -7.22 -6.49 -10.71
CA ALA A 127 -8.03 -6.96 -9.60
C ALA A 127 -9.04 -5.92 -9.11
N PHE A 128 -8.74 -4.63 -9.24
CA PHE A 128 -9.56 -3.52 -8.71
C PHE A 128 -10.12 -2.64 -9.82
N PRO A 129 -11.16 -3.07 -10.58
CA PRO A 129 -11.72 -2.28 -11.67
C PRO A 129 -12.35 -0.95 -11.22
N GLY A 130 -12.63 -0.81 -9.91
CA GLY A 130 -13.11 0.42 -9.28
C GLY A 130 -12.03 1.46 -9.01
N LEU A 131 -10.74 1.11 -9.14
CA LEU A 131 -9.63 1.95 -8.70
C LEU A 131 -9.52 3.24 -9.53
N ARG A 132 -9.43 4.37 -8.82
CA ARG A 132 -9.32 5.73 -9.36
C ARG A 132 -7.95 6.34 -9.12
N GLU A 133 -7.29 5.97 -8.03
CA GLU A 133 -5.98 6.50 -7.66
C GLU A 133 -5.03 5.36 -7.29
N LEU A 134 -3.93 5.23 -8.04
CA LEU A 134 -2.83 4.34 -7.72
C LEU A 134 -1.55 5.16 -7.52
N ARG A 135 -0.91 4.99 -6.36
CA ARG A 135 0.41 5.53 -6.06
C ARG A 135 1.39 4.41 -5.77
N VAL A 136 2.59 4.52 -6.30
CA VAL A 136 3.70 3.58 -6.05
C VAL A 136 4.93 4.41 -5.68
N ARG A 137 5.66 3.99 -4.64
CA ARG A 137 6.92 4.64 -4.25
C ARG A 137 8.06 3.62 -4.15
N GLY A 138 9.16 3.93 -4.83
CA GLY A 138 10.21 2.99 -5.19
C GLY A 138 10.22 2.80 -6.70
N GLY A 139 11.40 2.55 -7.26
CA GLY A 139 11.55 2.38 -8.72
C GLY A 139 12.49 1.26 -9.13
N GLU A 140 13.21 0.65 -8.18
CA GLU A 140 14.11 -0.46 -8.48
C GLU A 140 13.27 -1.70 -8.83
N GLY A 141 13.53 -2.35 -9.95
CA GLY A 141 12.69 -3.48 -10.39
C GLY A 141 11.25 -3.14 -10.80
N LEU A 142 10.86 -1.85 -10.80
CA LEU A 142 9.51 -1.44 -11.21
C LEU A 142 9.25 -1.83 -12.67
N ALA A 143 8.28 -2.71 -12.85
CA ALA A 143 7.79 -3.13 -14.14
C ALA A 143 6.36 -2.62 -14.36
N TRP A 144 5.93 -2.61 -15.61
CA TRP A 144 4.56 -2.25 -15.95
C TRP A 144 4.14 -2.92 -17.24
N GLU A 145 3.02 -3.62 -17.22
CA GLU A 145 2.43 -4.13 -18.46
C GLU A 145 1.49 -3.08 -19.07
N PRO A 146 1.63 -2.74 -20.37
CA PRO A 146 0.71 -1.85 -21.05
C PRO A 146 -0.73 -2.35 -20.93
N GLY A 147 -1.65 -1.46 -20.58
CA GLY A 147 -3.05 -1.82 -20.39
C GLY A 147 -3.95 -0.60 -20.27
N ARG A 148 -5.25 -0.85 -20.34
CA ARG A 148 -6.29 0.17 -20.11
C ARG A 148 -6.99 -0.11 -18.78
N HIS A 149 -7.13 0.93 -17.97
CA HIS A 149 -7.94 0.90 -16.75
C HIS A 149 -9.02 1.98 -16.85
N GLU A 150 -10.29 1.57 -16.95
CA GLU A 150 -11.40 2.46 -17.31
C GLU A 150 -11.63 3.61 -16.33
N ARG A 151 -11.32 3.39 -15.05
CA ARG A 151 -11.64 4.31 -13.96
C ARG A 151 -10.43 5.00 -13.35
N LEU A 152 -9.21 4.67 -13.80
CA LEU A 152 -8.01 5.24 -13.20
C LEU A 152 -7.88 6.70 -13.63
N GLU A 153 -7.94 7.60 -12.65
CA GLU A 153 -7.86 9.05 -12.83
C GLU A 153 -6.48 9.60 -12.47
N ARG A 154 -5.77 8.92 -11.56
CA ARG A 154 -4.44 9.31 -11.12
C ARG A 154 -3.52 8.10 -10.97
N LEU A 155 -2.38 8.18 -11.64
CA LEU A 155 -1.22 7.32 -11.43
C LEU A 155 -0.05 8.19 -10.98
N THR A 156 0.51 7.88 -9.81
CA THR A 156 1.68 8.58 -9.27
C THR A 156 2.79 7.57 -8.99
N ILE A 157 3.96 7.80 -9.57
CA ILE A 157 5.16 7.00 -9.32
C ILE A 157 6.21 7.91 -8.69
N GLU A 158 6.66 7.56 -7.50
CA GLU A 158 7.72 8.26 -6.77
C GLU A 158 8.99 7.42 -6.81
N THR A 159 10.01 7.87 -7.53
CA THR A 159 11.27 7.14 -7.70
C THR A 159 12.46 8.07 -7.58
N ALA A 160 13.61 7.54 -7.17
CA ALA A 160 14.90 8.23 -7.20
C ALA A 160 15.41 8.49 -8.64
N GLY A 161 14.81 7.83 -9.63
CA GLY A 161 15.01 8.05 -11.06
C GLY A 161 14.19 7.06 -11.88
N MET A 162 13.63 7.50 -13.00
CA MET A 162 13.06 6.58 -13.98
C MET A 162 14.19 6.16 -14.91
N GLY A 163 14.65 4.91 -14.80
CA GLY A 163 15.57 4.36 -15.78
C GLY A 163 14.88 4.36 -17.14
N GLY A 164 15.31 5.25 -18.04
CA GLY A 164 14.80 5.28 -19.41
C GLY A 164 15.24 4.00 -20.12
N ARG A 165 14.30 3.08 -20.35
CA ARG A 165 14.50 1.94 -21.23
C ARG A 165 13.38 1.90 -22.26
#